data_AF-A0A925KX21-F1
#
_entry.id   AF-A0A925KX21-F1
#
_cell.length_a   1.000
_cell.length_b   1.000
_cell.length_c   1.000
_cell.angle_alpha   90.00
_cell.angle_beta   90.00
_cell.angle_gamma   90.00
#
_symmetry.space_group_name_H-M   'P 1'
#
loop_
_entity.id
_entity.type
_entity.pdbx_description
1 polymer ?
#
loop_
_entity_poly.entity_id
_entity_poly.type
_entity_poly.pdbx_seq_one_letter_code
_entity_poly.pdbx_strand_id
1 'polypeptide(L)'
;PLCGNGMSMALHASKLAAIQVARFLQGNIDRTTMEREYSMQWQSQFAKRLRMGRMIQRMFGSEALTNALINVTRRSPTLVNYLVKQTHGAPF
;
A
#
# COMPACT_ATOMS: atom_id res chain seq x y z
N PRO A 1 -5.97 4.31 -6.81
CA PRO A 1 -5.78 3.79 -5.44
C PRO A 1 -6.24 2.33 -5.36
N LEU A 2 -5.36 1.40 -4.99
CA LEU A 2 -5.76 0.03 -4.67
C LEU A 2 -6.67 0.11 -3.42
N CYS A 3 -7.97 -0.01 -3.62
CA CYS A 3 -8.99 0.07 -2.57
C CYS A 3 -8.64 -0.95 -1.48
N GLY A 4 -8.24 -0.46 -0.29
CA GLY A 4 -7.85 -1.32 0.84
C GLY A 4 -6.67 -0.78 1.65
N ASN A 5 -5.74 -0.04 1.04
CA ASN A 5 -4.57 0.45 1.77
C ASN A 5 -4.88 1.65 2.67
N GLY A 6 -5.61 2.66 2.18
CA GLY A 6 -5.85 3.91 2.92
C GLY A 6 -6.72 3.74 4.18
N MET A 7 -7.87 3.08 4.04
CA MET A 7 -8.82 2.91 5.15
C MET A 7 -8.26 2.03 6.28
N SER A 8 -7.63 0.90 5.95
CA SER A 8 -6.98 0.05 6.96
C SER A 8 -5.85 0.81 7.68
N MET A 9 -5.02 1.53 6.93
CA MET A 9 -3.95 2.34 7.52
C MET A 9 -4.47 3.43 8.46
N ALA A 10 -5.61 4.06 8.14
CA ALA A 10 -6.23 5.06 9.01
C ALA A 10 -6.69 4.45 10.35
N LEU A 11 -7.32 3.27 10.33
CA LEU A 11 -7.72 2.54 11.55
C LEU A 11 -6.52 2.09 12.39
N HIS A 12 -5.44 1.65 11.75
CA HIS A 12 -4.22 1.31 12.49
C HIS A 12 -3.53 2.56 13.05
N ALA A 13 -3.51 3.68 12.31
CA ALA A 13 -2.95 4.93 12.78
C ALA A 13 -3.74 5.49 13.97
N SER A 14 -5.08 5.42 13.96
CA SER A 14 -5.91 5.84 15.09
C SER A 14 -5.64 5.00 16.35
N LYS A 15 -5.42 3.69 16.20
CA LYS A 15 -4.99 2.83 17.32
C LYS A 15 -3.66 3.27 17.93
N LEU A 16 -2.65 3.58 17.10
CA LEU A 16 -1.36 4.08 17.58
C LEU A 16 -1.51 5.41 18.33
N ALA A 17 -2.32 6.33 17.79
CA ALA A 17 -2.60 7.61 18.42
C ALA A 17 -3.30 7.43 19.78
N ALA A 18 -4.32 6.57 19.84
CA ALA A 18 -5.07 6.33 21.07
C ALA A 18 -4.18 5.84 22.23
N ILE A 19 -3.22 4.96 21.93
CA ILE A 19 -2.27 4.47 22.94
C ILE A 19 -1.40 5.61 23.49
N GLN A 20 -0.88 6.47 22.62
CA GLN A 20 0.00 7.57 23.06
C GLN A 20 -0.76 8.67 23.77
N VAL A 21 -1.95 9.02 23.28
CA VAL A 21 -2.85 9.98 23.94
C VAL A 21 -3.24 9.50 25.33
N ALA A 22 -3.57 8.21 25.49
CA ALA A 22 -3.88 7.66 26.81
C ALA A 22 -2.73 7.82 27.80
N ARG A 23 -1.48 7.56 27.38
CA ARG A 23 -0.29 7.74 28.23
C ARG A 23 -0.07 9.21 28.62
N PHE A 24 -0.30 10.14 27.69
CA PHE A 24 -0.22 11.58 27.97
C PHE A 24 -1.30 12.02 28.96
N LEU A 25 -2.55 11.60 28.76
CA LEU A 25 -3.67 11.95 29.64
C LEU A 25 -3.53 11.39 31.06
N GLN A 26 -2.81 10.27 31.21
CA GLN A 26 -2.45 9.69 32.51
C GLN A 26 -1.25 10.38 33.18
N GLY A 27 -0.62 11.35 32.53
CA GLY A 27 0.58 12.04 33.04
C GLY A 27 1.87 11.21 32.96
N ASN A 28 1.86 10.07 32.25
CA ASN A 28 3.03 9.19 32.14
C ASN A 28 4.11 9.75 31.20
N ILE A 29 3.73 10.61 30.26
CA ILE A 29 4.62 11.26 29.28
C ILE A 29 4.16 12.70 29.05
N ASP A 30 5.10 13.56 28.66
CA ASP A 30 4.77 14.90 28.19
C ASP A 30 4.27 14.89 26.73
N ARG A 31 3.75 16.03 26.29
CA ARG A 31 3.20 16.19 24.94
C ARG A 31 4.26 15.97 23.85
N THR A 32 5.47 16.48 24.05
CA THR A 32 6.58 16.34 23.10
C THR A 32 6.93 14.87 22.87
N THR A 33 6.99 14.09 23.95
CA THR A 33 7.26 12.66 23.92
C THR A 33 6.12 11.91 23.24
N MET A 34 4.87 12.25 23.55
CA MET A 34 3.69 11.67 22.88
C MET A 34 3.75 11.84 21.35
N GLU A 35 3.99 13.05 20.87
CA GLU A 35 4.05 13.38 19.44
C GLU A 35 5.24 12.70 18.75
N ARG A 36 6.41 12.69 19.40
CA ARG A 36 7.62 12.03 18.89
C ARG A 36 7.41 10.51 18.76
N GLU A 37 6.92 9.87 19.82
CA GLU A 37 6.72 8.42 19.85
C GLU A 37 5.64 7.97 18.86
N TYR A 38 4.52 8.72 18.75
CA TYR A 38 3.51 8.46 17.72
C TYR A 38 4.12 8.53 16.31
N SER A 39 4.87 9.60 16.02
CA SER A 39 5.48 9.83 14.71
C SER A 39 6.48 8.72 14.34
N MET A 40 7.32 8.31 15.30
CA MET A 40 8.27 7.21 15.11
C MET A 40 7.57 5.89 14.81
N GLN A 41 6.52 5.54 15.57
CA GLN A 41 5.78 4.30 15.36
C GLN A 41 5.01 4.31 14.05
N TRP A 42 4.36 5.43 13.72
CA TRP A 42 3.69 5.60 12.45
C TRP A 42 4.65 5.42 11.27
N GLN A 43 5.83 6.06 11.33
CA GLN A 43 6.84 5.95 10.28
C GLN A 43 7.35 4.52 10.12
N SER A 44 7.66 3.84 11.24
CA SER A 44 8.08 2.44 11.22
C SER A 44 7.04 1.52 10.58
N GLN A 45 5.76 1.69 10.94
CA GLN A 45 4.67 0.84 10.48
C GLN A 45 4.29 1.09 9.01
N PHE A 46 4.30 2.36 8.57
CA PHE A 46 3.63 2.76 7.32
C PHE A 46 4.56 3.25 6.21
N ALA A 47 5.78 3.72 6.53
CA ALA A 47 6.63 4.36 5.51
C ALA A 47 7.00 3.41 4.35
N LYS A 48 7.33 2.15 4.65
CA LYS A 48 7.66 1.15 3.62
C LYS A 48 6.45 0.85 2.73
N ARG A 49 5.27 0.64 3.33
CA ARG A 49 4.02 0.36 2.61
C ARG A 49 3.61 1.53 1.72
N LEU A 50 3.73 2.76 2.20
CA LEU A 50 3.44 3.97 1.41
C LEU A 50 4.43 4.17 0.26
N ARG A 51 5.73 3.92 0.48
CA ARG A 51 6.74 3.97 -0.58
C ARG A 51 6.45 2.95 -1.67
N MET A 52 6.16 1.70 -1.29
CA MET A 52 5.82 0.63 -2.23
C MET A 52 4.52 0.94 -2.98
N GLY A 53 3.48 1.38 -2.27
CA GLY A 53 2.20 1.78 -2.86
C GLY A 53 2.36 2.89 -3.90
N ARG A 54 3.17 3.92 -3.61
CA ARG A 54 3.49 4.99 -4.57
C ARG A 54 4.29 4.48 -5.77
N MET A 55 5.25 3.57 -5.57
CA MET A 55 6.01 2.96 -6.66
C MET A 55 5.09 2.17 -7.59
N ILE A 56 4.27 1.29 -7.04
CA ILE A 56 3.29 0.49 -7.78
C ILE A 56 2.29 1.40 -8.49
N GLN A 57 1.75 2.42 -7.82
CA GLN A 57 0.83 3.38 -8.46
C GLN A 57 1.46 4.12 -9.64
N ARG A 58 2.74 4.51 -9.54
CA ARG A 58 3.46 5.13 -10.66
C ARG A 58 3.66 4.16 -11.82
N MET A 59 3.95 2.89 -11.51
CA MET A 59 4.09 1.84 -12.52
C MET A 59 2.77 1.59 -13.26
N PHE A 60 1.68 1.35 -12.52
CA PHE A 60 0.34 1.10 -13.09
C PHE A 60 -0.30 2.34 -13.73
N GLY A 61 0.17 3.55 -13.42
CA GLY A 61 -0.29 4.79 -14.03
C GLY A 61 0.53 5.24 -15.25
N SER A 62 1.57 4.49 -15.65
CA SER A 62 2.41 4.88 -16.79
C SER A 62 1.96 4.18 -18.07
N GLU A 63 1.54 4.97 -19.07
CA GLU A 63 1.22 4.48 -20.43
C GLU A 63 2.37 3.66 -21.01
N ALA A 64 3.62 3.94 -20.63
CA ALA A 64 4.80 3.19 -21.03
C ALA A 64 4.76 1.71 -20.58
N LEU A 65 4.27 1.40 -19.37
CA LEU A 65 4.15 0.02 -18.88
C LEU A 65 3.01 -0.70 -19.56
N THR A 66 1.88 -0.03 -19.77
CA THR A 66 0.76 -0.56 -20.56
C THR A 66 1.20 -0.85 -21.99
N ASN A 67 1.91 0.08 -22.63
CA ASN A 67 2.45 -0.09 -23.98
C ASN A 67 3.52 -1.18 -24.04
N ALA A 68 4.40 -1.29 -23.03
CA ALA A 68 5.37 -2.38 -22.94
C ALA A 68 4.68 -3.74 -22.77
N LEU A 69 3.67 -3.82 -21.90
CA LEU A 69 2.84 -5.03 -21.75
C LEU A 69 2.19 -5.38 -23.09
N ILE A 70 1.54 -4.43 -23.77
CA ILE A 70 0.93 -4.64 -25.08
C ILE A 70 1.97 -5.10 -26.09
N ASN A 71 3.16 -4.51 -26.12
CA ASN A 71 4.20 -4.85 -27.10
C ASN A 71 4.83 -6.23 -26.84
N VAL A 72 5.02 -6.62 -25.57
CA VAL A 72 5.44 -7.98 -25.17
C VAL A 72 4.37 -9.00 -25.55
N THR A 73 3.10 -8.69 -25.25
CA THR A 73 1.91 -9.47 -25.63
C THR A 73 1.83 -9.64 -27.15
N ARG A 74 2.14 -8.60 -27.93
CA ARG A 74 2.13 -8.62 -29.40
C ARG A 74 3.25 -9.47 -30.01
N ARG A 75 4.40 -9.57 -29.34
CA ARG A 75 5.57 -10.34 -29.81
C ARG A 75 5.57 -11.79 -29.36
N SER A 76 4.77 -12.16 -28.37
CA SER A 76 4.72 -13.52 -27.84
C SER A 76 3.27 -14.00 -27.65
N PRO A 77 2.56 -14.35 -28.74
CA PRO A 77 1.16 -14.80 -28.69
C PRO A 77 0.96 -16.06 -27.83
N THR A 78 1.99 -16.88 -27.65
CA THR A 78 1.97 -18.04 -26.75
C THR A 78 1.88 -17.65 -25.27
N LEU A 79 2.58 -16.58 -24.86
CA LEU A 79 2.51 -16.08 -23.49
C LEU A 79 1.14 -15.46 -23.18
N VAL A 80 0.54 -14.80 -24.16
CA VAL A 80 -0.83 -14.27 -24.08
C VAL A 80 -1.83 -15.41 -23.91
N ASN A 81 -1.77 -16.42 -24.76
CA ASN A 81 -2.67 -17.58 -24.68
C ASN A 81 -2.52 -18.35 -23.36
N TYR A 82 -1.31 -18.42 -22.81
CA TYR A 82 -1.06 -19.01 -21.50
C TYR A 82 -1.69 -18.18 -20.37
N LEU A 83 -1.52 -16.85 -20.39
CA LEU A 83 -2.12 -15.95 -19.42
C LEU A 83 -3.64 -15.92 -19.51
N VAL A 84 -4.21 -15.93 -20.72
CA VAL A 84 -5.66 -16.00 -20.94
C VAL A 84 -6.22 -17.32 -20.42
N LYS A 85 -5.56 -18.46 -20.65
CA LYS A 85 -5.95 -19.77 -20.07
C LYS A 85 -5.87 -19.82 -18.55
N GLN A 86 -4.96 -19.07 -17.94
CA GLN A 86 -4.81 -19.01 -16.48
C GLN A 86 -5.77 -18.02 -15.82
N THR A 87 -6.21 -16.99 -16.56
CA THR A 87 -7.12 -15.96 -16.06
C THR A 87 -8.59 -16.20 -16.41
N HIS A 88 -8.86 -16.96 -17.47
CA HIS A 88 -10.17 -17.57 -17.66
C HIS A 88 -10.24 -18.82 -16.78
N GLY A 89 -11.07 -18.75 -15.74
CA GLY A 89 -11.52 -19.94 -15.04
C GLY A 89 -12.15 -20.92 -16.04
N ALA A 90 -11.99 -22.22 -15.80
CA ALA A 90 -12.54 -23.26 -16.65
C ALA A 90 -14.02 -22.97 -16.96
N PRO A 91 -14.48 -23.14 -18.21
CA PRO A 91 -15.90 -23.04 -18.51
C PRO A 91 -16.64 -24.09 -17.68
N PHE A 92 -17.76 -23.67 -17.09
CA PHE A 92 -18.75 -24.58 -16.51
C PHE A 92 -19.40 -25.42 -17.60
#